data_AF-A0A5C5VHQ2-F1
#
_entry.id   AF-A0A5C5VHQ2-F1
#
_cell.length_a   1.000
_cell.length_b   1.000
_cell.length_c   1.000
_cell.angle_alpha   90.00
_cell.angle_beta   90.00
_cell.angle_gamma   90.00
#
_symmetry.space_group_name_H-M   'P 1'
#
loop_
_entity.id
_entity.type
_entity.pdbx_description
1 polymer ?
#
loop_
_entity_poly.entity_id
_entity_poly.type
_entity_poly.pdbx_seq_one_letter_code
_entity_poly.pdbx_strand_id
1 'polypeptide(L)'
;MRNSKLRRQIAWEAARLMYDRQESEYYRAKMKAARQLCRGWVKPADLPSNAEIRDQIQSFARMLEGESRSQNLQAMRLAALRMMRLLAPWRPRLIGSVLTGHTREGSDIDLHVFADNVESVAHLLEQEGLAYTVEKKLVRKQGEERVFTHVHVRSGFDFELTIYATDKAHYVFKSSITGKAIERASINQLEQFLHCEYPGLDIDAALAAAEHQVDPYQLYESLLLPLENVKQDPRYHPEGDALYHSLQVFDHARDEHAYDEEFLAAALLHDVGKAIDPYDHVGAGLEALDGFITERTAWLIEHHMLCHKLVDGTLGARAKRRLRDSEHYHDLVLLGECDRAGRQPGAEAPELDEAIDYLRELESMFG
;
A
#
# COMPACT_ATOMS: atom_id res chain seq x y z
N MET A 1 20.22 35.57 -8.30
CA MET A 1 21.19 35.15 -7.26
C MET A 1 21.77 33.81 -7.68
N ARG A 2 23.10 33.68 -7.73
CA ARG A 2 23.79 32.48 -8.25
C ARG A 2 23.51 31.31 -7.29
N ASN A 3 22.81 30.28 -7.77
CA ASN A 3 22.38 29.15 -6.95
C ASN A 3 23.64 28.41 -6.43
N SER A 4 23.88 28.49 -5.12
CA SER A 4 25.07 27.93 -4.45
C SER A 4 25.16 26.43 -4.76
N LYS A 5 26.35 25.92 -5.11
CA LYS A 5 26.57 24.50 -5.41
C LYS A 5 26.11 23.63 -4.22
N LEU A 6 26.33 24.13 -3.00
CA LEU A 6 25.91 23.50 -1.77
C LEU A 6 24.39 23.44 -1.63
N ARG A 7 23.67 24.52 -1.95
CA ARG A 7 22.19 24.57 -1.93
C ARG A 7 21.56 23.51 -2.83
N ARG A 8 22.12 23.31 -4.02
CA ARG A 8 21.67 22.26 -4.95
C ARG A 8 21.96 20.85 -4.44
N GLN A 9 23.11 20.64 -3.81
CA GLN A 9 23.46 19.36 -3.19
C GLN A 9 22.52 19.02 -2.02
N ILE A 10 22.23 20.00 -1.16
CA ILE A 10 21.27 19.82 -0.05
C ILE A 10 19.86 19.56 -0.59
N ALA A 11 19.43 20.24 -1.66
CA ALA A 11 18.12 19.99 -2.29
C ALA A 11 18.01 18.57 -2.84
N TRP A 12 19.06 18.09 -3.50
CA TRP A 12 19.12 16.75 -4.07
C TRP A 12 19.11 15.67 -2.97
N GLU A 13 19.95 15.81 -1.94
CA GLU A 13 19.99 14.82 -0.85
C GLU A 13 18.71 14.84 -0.01
N ALA A 14 18.13 16.02 0.24
CA ALA A 14 16.82 16.12 0.89
C ALA A 14 15.71 15.46 0.05
N ALA A 15 15.75 15.62 -1.28
CA ALA A 15 14.81 14.98 -2.18
C ALA A 15 14.95 13.46 -2.14
N ARG A 16 16.17 12.93 -2.12
CA ARG A 16 16.43 11.49 -1.97
C ARG A 16 15.93 10.94 -0.64
N LEU A 17 16.24 11.61 0.49
CA LEU A 17 15.74 11.21 1.82
C LEU A 17 14.21 11.19 1.91
N MET A 18 13.55 12.09 1.19
CA MET A 18 12.08 12.14 1.11
C MET A 18 11.49 11.17 0.09
N TYR A 19 12.29 10.69 -0.87
CA TYR A 19 11.90 9.70 -1.85
C TYR A 19 12.00 8.31 -1.22
N ASP A 20 13.12 7.99 -0.58
CA ASP A 20 13.40 6.73 0.14
C ASP A 20 12.62 6.60 1.48
N ARG A 21 11.56 7.38 1.69
CA ARG A 21 10.72 7.49 2.91
C ARG A 21 11.46 7.68 4.25
N GLN A 22 12.76 8.00 4.24
CA GLN A 22 13.52 8.23 5.47
C GLN A 22 13.08 9.50 6.22
N GLU A 23 12.42 10.45 5.55
CA GLU A 23 11.85 11.66 6.14
C GLU A 23 10.58 12.11 5.41
N SER A 24 9.47 12.28 6.14
CA SER A 24 8.19 12.75 5.59
C SER A 24 8.07 14.29 5.55
N GLU A 25 8.83 15.00 6.36
CA GLU A 25 8.76 16.47 6.47
C GLU A 25 9.91 17.17 5.75
N TYR A 26 9.59 18.11 4.83
CA TYR A 26 10.58 18.93 4.10
C TYR A 26 11.60 19.63 5.01
N TYR A 27 11.16 20.07 6.20
CA TYR A 27 12.07 20.73 7.15
C TYR A 27 13.08 19.76 7.76
N ARG A 28 12.64 18.55 8.15
CA ARG A 28 13.54 17.53 8.69
C ARG A 28 14.48 17.03 7.61
N ALA A 29 13.97 16.74 6.42
CA ALA A 29 14.75 16.32 5.27
C ALA A 29 15.88 17.29 4.92
N LYS A 30 15.59 18.60 4.79
CA LYS A 30 16.63 19.59 4.46
C LYS A 30 17.67 19.76 5.57
N MET A 31 17.26 19.65 6.83
CA MET A 31 18.19 19.77 7.96
C MET A 31 19.06 18.52 8.10
N LYS A 32 18.52 17.33 7.85
CA LYS A 32 19.26 16.05 7.83
C LYS A 32 20.26 16.02 6.67
N ALA A 33 19.83 16.36 5.46
CA ALA A 33 20.69 16.52 4.29
C ALA A 33 21.81 17.54 4.53
N ALA A 34 21.49 18.70 5.11
CA ALA A 34 22.47 19.72 5.45
C ALA A 34 23.53 19.22 6.44
N ARG A 35 23.14 18.46 7.48
CA ARG A 35 24.08 17.87 8.45
C ARG A 35 24.94 16.76 7.86
N GLN A 36 24.39 15.94 6.97
CA GLN A 36 25.14 14.87 6.30
C GLN A 36 26.21 15.43 5.34
N LEU A 37 25.85 16.49 4.61
CA LEU A 37 26.74 17.12 3.63
C LEU A 37 27.72 18.13 4.26
N CYS A 38 27.36 18.75 5.38
CA CYS A 38 28.19 19.73 6.08
C CYS A 38 28.49 19.28 7.51
N ARG A 39 29.77 19.14 7.85
CA ARG A 39 30.25 18.89 9.22
C ARG A 39 30.18 20.15 10.11
N GLY A 40 29.11 20.94 10.00
CA GLY A 40 28.97 22.23 10.69
C GLY A 40 27.72 23.01 10.30
N TRP A 41 27.64 24.25 10.80
CA TRP A 41 26.48 25.13 10.61
C TRP A 41 26.33 25.61 9.16
N VAL A 42 25.12 25.46 8.59
CA VAL A 42 24.78 25.90 7.24
C VAL A 42 24.05 27.25 7.30
N LYS A 43 24.48 28.21 6.47
CA LYS A 43 23.83 29.52 6.38
C LYS A 43 22.41 29.38 5.83
N PRO A 44 21.43 30.16 6.33
CA PRO A 44 20.06 30.14 5.82
C PRO A 44 19.93 30.37 4.30
N ALA A 45 20.84 31.16 3.72
CA ALA A 45 20.86 31.44 2.27
C ALA A 45 21.27 30.22 1.41
N ASP A 46 22.00 29.27 2.00
CA ASP A 46 22.45 28.03 1.37
C ASP A 46 21.46 26.86 1.56
N LEU A 47 20.41 27.05 2.37
CA LEU A 47 19.34 26.06 2.48
C LEU A 47 18.36 26.18 1.32
N PRO A 48 17.91 25.06 0.74
CA PRO A 48 16.89 25.08 -0.30
C PRO A 48 15.52 25.40 0.28
N SER A 49 14.68 25.97 -0.59
CA SER A 49 13.24 26.11 -0.36
C SER A 49 12.53 24.76 -0.54
N ASN A 50 11.36 24.62 0.07
CA ASN A 50 10.54 23.42 -0.13
C ASN A 50 10.17 23.21 -1.61
N ALA A 51 10.03 24.30 -2.37
CA ALA A 51 9.80 24.26 -3.82
C ALA A 51 11.00 23.62 -4.56
N GLU A 52 12.23 24.03 -4.25
CA GLU A 52 13.43 23.44 -4.88
C GLU A 52 13.62 21.95 -4.54
N ILE A 53 13.31 21.55 -3.31
CA ILE A 53 13.34 20.12 -2.92
C ILE A 53 12.28 19.36 -3.70
N ARG A 54 11.05 19.87 -3.78
CA ARG A 54 9.96 19.27 -4.56
C ARG A 54 10.35 19.13 -6.03
N ASP A 55 10.94 20.15 -6.64
CA ASP A 55 11.36 20.09 -8.05
C ASP A 55 12.44 18.99 -8.26
N GLN A 56 13.31 18.74 -7.28
CA GLN A 56 14.27 17.61 -7.35
C GLN A 56 13.64 16.25 -7.14
N ILE A 57 12.62 16.14 -6.29
CA ILE A 57 11.84 14.91 -6.15
C ILE A 57 11.14 14.58 -7.49
N GLN A 58 10.64 15.59 -8.20
CA GLN A 58 10.10 15.40 -9.55
C GLN A 58 11.15 14.85 -10.52
N SER A 59 12.39 15.36 -10.45
CA SER A 59 13.49 14.88 -11.29
C SER A 59 13.88 13.44 -10.98
N PHE A 60 13.85 13.02 -9.71
CA PHE A 60 14.12 11.64 -9.32
C PHE A 60 13.02 10.69 -9.78
N ALA A 61 11.77 11.02 -9.48
CA ALA A 61 10.62 10.21 -9.88
C ALA A 61 10.56 10.03 -11.42
N ARG A 62 10.88 11.07 -12.20
CA ARG A 62 10.97 10.97 -13.67
C ARG A 62 12.12 10.09 -14.17
N MET A 63 13.21 9.99 -13.41
CA MET A 63 14.42 9.26 -13.82
C MET A 63 14.33 7.77 -13.47
N LEU A 64 13.57 7.40 -12.44
CA LEU A 64 13.51 6.04 -11.89
C LEU A 64 12.23 5.26 -12.28
N GLU A 65 11.08 5.92 -12.50
CA GLU A 65 9.77 5.22 -12.47
C GLU A 65 9.03 5.07 -13.81
N GLY A 66 9.64 5.42 -14.96
CA GLY A 66 9.21 4.99 -16.31
C GLY A 66 7.70 5.04 -16.66
N GLU A 67 7.25 4.06 -17.46
CA GLU A 67 5.87 3.92 -17.96
C GLU A 67 4.87 3.42 -16.89
N SER A 68 5.31 2.58 -15.94
CA SER A 68 4.49 2.01 -14.86
C SER A 68 3.85 3.09 -13.96
N ARG A 69 4.55 4.22 -13.74
CA ARG A 69 3.98 5.37 -13.01
C ARG A 69 2.76 5.99 -13.69
N SER A 70 2.75 6.03 -15.02
CA SER A 70 1.66 6.65 -15.78
C SER A 70 0.37 5.84 -15.64
N GLN A 71 0.50 4.52 -15.56
CA GLN A 71 -0.61 3.58 -15.33
C GLN A 71 -1.11 3.65 -13.89
N ASN A 72 -0.21 3.63 -12.89
CA ASN A 72 -0.60 3.77 -11.48
C ASN A 72 -1.29 5.13 -11.23
N LEU A 73 -0.76 6.24 -11.74
CA LEU A 73 -1.39 7.56 -11.61
C LEU A 73 -2.77 7.61 -12.29
N GLN A 74 -2.95 6.93 -13.42
CA GLN A 74 -4.26 6.83 -14.07
C GLN A 74 -5.25 6.06 -13.19
N ALA A 75 -4.83 4.93 -12.62
CA ALA A 75 -5.63 4.13 -11.69
C ALA A 75 -6.03 4.95 -10.45
N MET A 76 -5.08 5.65 -9.83
CA MET A 76 -5.36 6.54 -8.69
C MET A 76 -6.37 7.65 -9.03
N ARG A 77 -6.30 8.23 -10.24
CA ARG A 77 -7.24 9.27 -10.68
C ARG A 77 -8.65 8.70 -10.94
N LEU A 78 -8.74 7.48 -11.46
CA LEU A 78 -10.01 6.77 -11.61
C LEU A 78 -10.61 6.41 -10.24
N ALA A 79 -9.80 5.89 -9.32
CA ALA A 79 -10.20 5.61 -7.94
C ALA A 79 -10.67 6.88 -7.23
N ALA A 80 -9.95 8.00 -7.39
CA ALA A 80 -10.38 9.31 -6.92
C ALA A 80 -11.74 9.71 -7.47
N LEU A 81 -11.96 9.55 -8.78
CA LEU A 81 -13.25 9.88 -9.40
C LEU A 81 -14.38 9.00 -8.86
N ARG A 82 -14.15 7.70 -8.66
CA ARG A 82 -15.12 6.77 -8.05
C ARG A 82 -15.54 7.23 -6.66
N MET A 83 -14.56 7.45 -5.78
CA MET A 83 -14.80 7.94 -4.42
C MET A 83 -15.51 9.29 -4.42
N MET A 84 -15.14 10.20 -5.34
CA MET A 84 -15.82 11.48 -5.48
C MET A 84 -17.28 11.34 -5.96
N ARG A 85 -17.60 10.35 -6.79
CA ARG A 85 -18.98 10.05 -7.20
C ARG A 85 -19.81 9.49 -6.04
N LEU A 86 -19.23 8.62 -5.20
CA LEU A 86 -19.86 8.15 -3.96
C LEU A 86 -20.12 9.33 -2.99
N LEU A 87 -19.12 10.18 -2.79
CA LEU A 87 -19.20 11.34 -1.90
C LEU A 87 -19.89 12.56 -2.53
N ALA A 88 -20.51 12.43 -3.70
CA ALA A 88 -21.12 13.55 -4.44
C ALA A 88 -22.04 14.47 -3.61
N PRO A 89 -22.84 13.97 -2.64
CA PRO A 89 -23.66 14.83 -1.78
C PRO A 89 -22.88 15.95 -1.07
N TRP A 90 -21.60 15.72 -0.75
CA TRP A 90 -20.73 16.66 -0.01
C TRP A 90 -19.72 17.38 -0.91
N ARG A 91 -19.98 17.42 -2.22
CA ARG A 91 -19.24 18.23 -3.21
C ARG A 91 -17.71 18.06 -3.14
N PRO A 92 -17.19 16.83 -3.21
CA PRO A 92 -15.80 16.56 -2.98
C PRO A 92 -14.91 17.26 -4.01
N ARG A 93 -13.66 17.50 -3.62
CA ARG A 93 -12.63 18.11 -4.47
C ARG A 93 -11.34 17.33 -4.33
N LEU A 94 -10.86 16.76 -5.45
CA LEU A 94 -9.53 16.18 -5.52
C LEU A 94 -8.49 17.28 -5.41
N ILE A 95 -7.50 17.08 -4.55
CA ILE A 95 -6.35 17.97 -4.38
C ILE A 95 -5.06 17.13 -4.42
N GLY A 96 -3.92 17.77 -4.11
CA GLY A 96 -2.71 17.03 -3.82
C GLY A 96 -1.98 16.46 -5.04
N SER A 97 -1.20 15.42 -4.77
CA SER A 97 -0.24 14.82 -5.70
C SER A 97 -0.92 14.15 -6.91
N VAL A 98 -2.07 13.51 -6.69
CA VAL A 98 -2.84 12.76 -7.71
C VAL A 98 -3.41 13.68 -8.79
N LEU A 99 -3.95 14.83 -8.39
CA LEU A 99 -4.41 15.84 -9.37
C LEU A 99 -3.22 16.39 -10.17
N THR A 100 -2.18 16.82 -9.46
CA THR A 100 -1.06 17.55 -10.06
C THR A 100 -0.05 16.64 -10.79
N GLY A 101 -0.22 15.32 -10.71
CA GLY A 101 0.64 14.32 -11.34
C GLY A 101 1.99 14.13 -10.63
N HIS A 102 2.06 14.48 -9.35
CA HIS A 102 3.26 14.38 -8.52
C HIS A 102 3.20 13.22 -7.52
N THR A 103 2.44 12.17 -7.83
CA THR A 103 2.36 10.97 -6.99
C THR A 103 3.74 10.34 -6.84
N ARG A 104 3.98 9.82 -5.65
CA ARG A 104 5.10 8.97 -5.26
C ARG A 104 4.51 7.63 -4.82
N GLU A 105 5.35 6.62 -4.70
CA GLU A 105 4.99 5.35 -4.09
C GLU A 105 4.38 5.56 -2.69
N GLY A 106 3.20 5.00 -2.44
CA GLY A 106 2.41 5.21 -1.21
C GLY A 106 1.87 6.63 -1.03
N SER A 107 1.55 7.34 -2.12
CA SER A 107 0.83 8.60 -2.01
C SER A 107 -0.66 8.36 -1.78
N ASP A 108 -1.20 8.99 -0.75
CA ASP A 108 -2.63 8.97 -0.50
C ASP A 108 -3.40 9.84 -1.53
N ILE A 109 -4.67 9.50 -1.75
CA ILE A 109 -5.61 10.28 -2.53
C ILE A 109 -6.27 11.32 -1.61
N ASP A 110 -5.76 12.55 -1.67
CA ASP A 110 -6.26 13.67 -0.87
C ASP A 110 -7.59 14.24 -1.43
N LEU A 111 -8.67 14.15 -0.64
CA LEU A 111 -9.96 14.75 -0.96
C LEU A 111 -10.37 15.79 0.09
N HIS A 112 -10.79 16.96 -0.37
CA HIS A 112 -11.56 17.88 0.46
C HIS A 112 -13.05 17.54 0.35
N VAL A 113 -13.71 17.32 1.48
CA VAL A 113 -15.14 16.99 1.57
C VAL A 113 -15.86 18.08 2.39
N PHE A 114 -17.01 18.55 1.91
CA PHE A 114 -17.73 19.67 2.51
C PHE A 114 -19.02 19.19 3.18
N ALA A 115 -18.91 18.86 4.46
CA ALA A 115 -19.99 18.32 5.29
C ALA A 115 -20.02 19.03 6.65
N ASP A 116 -21.22 19.38 7.12
CA ASP A 116 -21.40 19.95 8.47
C ASP A 116 -21.41 18.89 9.58
N ASN A 117 -21.44 17.60 9.20
CA ASN A 117 -21.53 16.46 10.11
C ASN A 117 -20.68 15.28 9.60
N VAL A 118 -19.62 14.89 10.31
CA VAL A 118 -18.71 13.81 9.86
C VAL A 118 -19.39 12.45 9.89
N GLU A 119 -20.32 12.27 10.82
CA GLU A 119 -21.12 11.06 11.03
C GLU A 119 -21.94 10.72 9.78
N SER A 120 -22.37 11.73 9.01
CA SER A 120 -23.10 11.50 7.75
C SER A 120 -22.21 10.92 6.65
N VAL A 121 -20.92 11.31 6.63
CA VAL A 121 -19.93 10.77 5.69
C VAL A 121 -19.54 9.36 6.13
N ALA A 122 -19.27 9.16 7.43
CA ALA A 122 -18.96 7.85 8.01
C ALA A 122 -20.05 6.82 7.73
N HIS A 123 -21.33 7.19 7.89
CA HIS A 123 -22.45 6.29 7.62
C HIS A 123 -22.50 5.82 6.16
N LEU A 124 -22.19 6.69 5.19
CA LEU A 124 -22.13 6.27 3.79
C LEU A 124 -20.97 5.28 3.57
N LEU A 125 -19.80 5.55 4.16
CA LEU A 125 -18.64 4.64 4.05
C LEU A 125 -18.97 3.26 4.63
N GLU A 126 -19.70 3.19 5.75
CA GLU A 126 -20.20 1.92 6.32
C GLU A 126 -21.19 1.21 5.39
N GLN A 127 -22.11 1.94 4.77
CA GLN A 127 -23.08 1.37 3.83
C GLN A 127 -22.40 0.74 2.60
N GLU A 128 -21.31 1.35 2.15
CA GLU A 128 -20.48 0.86 1.05
C GLU A 128 -19.45 -0.21 1.51
N GLY A 129 -19.43 -0.58 2.80
CA GLY A 129 -18.53 -1.60 3.33
C GLY A 129 -17.06 -1.20 3.37
N LEU A 130 -16.75 0.10 3.39
CA LEU A 130 -15.38 0.62 3.34
C LEU A 130 -14.76 0.73 4.74
N ALA A 131 -13.54 0.21 4.90
CA ALA A 131 -12.77 0.38 6.12
C ALA A 131 -12.30 1.83 6.27
N TYR A 132 -12.56 2.45 7.42
CA TYR A 132 -12.17 3.83 7.68
C TYR A 132 -11.73 4.09 9.13
N THR A 133 -10.90 5.10 9.33
CA THR A 133 -10.54 5.62 10.66
C THR A 133 -10.74 7.13 10.71
N VAL A 134 -11.11 7.67 11.87
CA VAL A 134 -11.35 9.11 12.05
C VAL A 134 -10.29 9.70 12.96
N GLU A 135 -9.49 10.62 12.42
CA GLU A 135 -8.48 11.37 13.15
C GLU A 135 -8.94 12.81 13.39
N LYS A 136 -8.82 13.29 14.63
CA LYS A 136 -9.11 14.68 15.01
C LYS A 136 -7.82 15.37 15.44
N LYS A 137 -7.34 16.32 14.63
CA LYS A 137 -6.10 17.03 14.87
C LYS A 137 -6.36 18.47 15.29
N LEU A 138 -5.91 18.83 16.49
CA LEU A 138 -6.05 20.18 17.02
C LEU A 138 -4.87 21.04 16.54
N VAL A 139 -5.14 21.99 15.65
CA VAL A 139 -4.13 22.87 15.06
C VAL A 139 -4.30 24.27 15.65
N ARG A 140 -3.23 24.77 16.28
CA ARG A 140 -3.14 26.16 16.75
C ARG A 140 -2.45 27.01 15.69
N LYS A 141 -3.17 27.97 15.09
CA LYS A 141 -2.59 28.89 14.10
C LYS A 141 -3.07 30.31 14.39
N GLN A 142 -2.12 31.25 14.53
CA GLN A 142 -2.39 32.67 14.81
C GLN A 142 -3.26 32.93 16.05
N GLY A 143 -3.16 32.09 17.09
CA GLY A 143 -3.92 32.25 18.34
C GLY A 143 -5.34 31.69 18.29
N GLU A 144 -5.79 31.16 17.15
CA GLU A 144 -7.03 30.38 17.04
C GLU A 144 -6.73 28.88 17.12
N GLU A 145 -7.51 28.18 17.94
CA GLU A 145 -7.54 26.72 17.96
C GLU A 145 -8.59 26.24 16.96
N ARG A 146 -8.18 25.40 15.99
CA ARG A 146 -9.11 24.75 15.07
C ARG A 146 -8.87 23.25 15.08
N VAL A 147 -9.95 22.50 15.25
CA VAL A 147 -9.94 21.04 15.08
C VAL A 147 -10.15 20.75 13.60
N PHE A 148 -9.21 20.01 13.02
CA PHE A 148 -9.34 19.42 11.69
C PHE A 148 -9.74 17.96 11.86
N THR A 149 -10.71 17.52 11.06
CA THR A 149 -11.18 16.13 11.04
C THR A 149 -10.76 15.51 9.73
N HIS A 150 -9.97 14.45 9.83
CA HIS A 150 -9.49 13.66 8.72
C HIS A 150 -10.15 12.28 8.83
N VAL A 151 -10.69 11.78 7.73
CA VAL A 151 -11.20 10.41 7.64
C VAL A 151 -10.29 9.68 6.66
N HIS A 152 -9.57 8.68 7.17
CA HIS A 152 -8.71 7.83 6.35
C HIS A 152 -9.52 6.63 5.89
N VAL A 153 -9.57 6.38 4.58
CA VAL A 153 -10.38 5.30 3.99
C VAL A 153 -9.48 4.40 3.16
N ARG A 154 -9.60 3.08 3.33
CA ARG A 154 -8.92 2.07 2.52
C ARG A 154 -9.89 1.50 1.49
N SER A 155 -9.59 1.67 0.20
CA SER A 155 -10.39 1.14 -0.92
C SER A 155 -9.53 0.97 -2.18
N GLY A 156 -8.69 -0.07 -2.18
CA GLY A 156 -7.65 -0.31 -3.20
C GLY A 156 -6.48 0.69 -3.16
N PHE A 157 -6.76 1.95 -2.82
CA PHE A 157 -5.79 2.99 -2.48
C PHE A 157 -6.15 3.60 -1.12
N ASP A 158 -5.17 4.24 -0.48
CA ASP A 158 -5.39 5.05 0.72
C ASP A 158 -5.98 6.41 0.33
N PHE A 159 -7.05 6.82 1.01
CA PHE A 159 -7.69 8.12 0.84
C PHE A 159 -7.61 8.91 2.13
N GLU A 160 -7.18 10.17 2.05
CA GLU A 160 -7.28 11.13 3.15
C GLU A 160 -8.41 12.12 2.87
N LEU A 161 -9.53 11.99 3.58
CA LEU A 161 -10.67 12.91 3.47
C LEU A 161 -10.56 14.01 4.53
N THR A 162 -10.20 15.22 4.11
CA THR A 162 -10.26 16.39 5.00
C THR A 162 -11.67 16.99 5.01
N ILE A 163 -12.34 16.94 6.16
CA ILE A 163 -13.72 17.43 6.33
C ILE A 163 -13.74 18.92 6.66
N TYR A 164 -14.48 19.69 5.87
CA TYR A 164 -14.76 21.11 6.10
C TYR A 164 -16.27 21.38 6.20
N ALA A 165 -16.65 22.41 6.94
CA ALA A 165 -18.02 22.92 6.92
C ALA A 165 -18.47 23.33 5.51
N THR A 166 -19.77 23.20 5.23
CA THR A 166 -20.34 23.38 3.89
C THR A 166 -20.13 24.79 3.34
N ASP A 167 -20.08 25.80 4.21
CA ASP A 167 -19.83 27.20 3.86
C ASP A 167 -18.43 27.47 3.30
N LYS A 168 -17.47 26.56 3.54
CA LYS A 168 -16.09 26.65 3.04
C LYS A 168 -15.90 26.05 1.64
N ALA A 169 -16.95 25.54 0.99
CA ALA A 169 -16.85 24.97 -0.37
C ALA A 169 -16.19 25.92 -1.38
N HIS A 170 -16.46 27.21 -1.28
CA HIS A 170 -15.88 28.23 -2.16
C HIS A 170 -14.57 28.83 -1.65
N TYR A 171 -14.16 28.51 -0.42
CA TYR A 171 -12.94 29.03 0.17
C TYR A 171 -11.71 28.56 -0.60
N VAL A 172 -10.79 29.50 -0.87
CA VAL A 172 -9.52 29.20 -1.54
C VAL A 172 -8.47 28.90 -0.49
N PHE A 173 -8.25 27.60 -0.25
CA PHE A 173 -7.21 27.14 0.64
C PHE A 173 -5.82 27.41 0.04
N LYS A 174 -4.84 27.67 0.90
CA LYS A 174 -3.44 27.86 0.51
C LYS A 174 -2.64 26.62 0.88
N SER A 175 -1.81 26.15 -0.05
CA SER A 175 -0.89 25.05 0.16
C SER A 175 0.09 25.40 1.26
N SER A 176 0.25 24.52 2.24
CA SER A 176 1.28 24.63 3.29
C SER A 176 2.69 24.52 2.73
N ILE A 177 2.85 23.91 1.55
CA ILE A 177 4.13 23.67 0.89
C ILE A 177 4.56 24.88 0.05
N THR A 178 3.66 25.39 -0.80
CA THR A 178 3.99 26.45 -1.76
C THR A 178 3.50 27.84 -1.37
N GLY A 179 2.58 27.94 -0.41
CA GLY A 179 1.91 29.19 -0.03
C GLY A 179 0.90 29.71 -1.07
N LYS A 180 0.80 29.06 -2.24
CA LYS A 180 -0.14 29.40 -3.33
C LYS A 180 -1.51 28.75 -3.09
N ALA A 181 -2.51 29.18 -3.86
CA ALA A 181 -3.82 28.51 -3.87
C ALA A 181 -3.63 27.01 -4.18
N ILE A 182 -4.32 26.15 -3.43
CA ILE A 182 -4.32 24.70 -3.67
C ILE A 182 -5.07 24.45 -4.98
N GLU A 183 -4.40 23.75 -5.90
CA GLU A 183 -5.04 23.22 -7.10
C GLU A 183 -6.08 22.18 -6.69
N ARG A 184 -7.29 22.31 -7.22
CA ARG A 184 -8.42 21.46 -6.87
C ARG A 184 -9.28 21.18 -8.09
N ALA A 185 -9.81 19.97 -8.19
CA ALA A 185 -10.73 19.57 -9.24
C ALA A 185 -12.06 19.10 -8.65
N SER A 186 -13.17 19.60 -9.19
CA SER A 186 -14.49 18.99 -9.03
C SER A 186 -14.61 17.72 -9.89
N ILE A 187 -15.66 16.93 -9.66
CA ILE A 187 -15.98 15.73 -10.46
C ILE A 187 -15.90 16.04 -11.96
N ASN A 188 -16.67 17.03 -12.42
CA ASN A 188 -16.69 17.42 -13.84
C ASN A 188 -15.32 17.89 -14.36
N GLN A 189 -14.53 18.58 -13.52
CA GLN A 189 -13.19 19.04 -13.91
C GLN A 189 -12.21 17.86 -14.02
N LEU A 190 -12.32 16.88 -13.13
CA LEU A 190 -11.50 15.66 -13.17
C LEU A 190 -11.87 14.79 -14.38
N GLU A 191 -13.16 14.63 -14.68
CA GLU A 191 -13.63 13.93 -15.88
C GLU A 191 -13.11 14.56 -17.16
N GLN A 192 -13.22 15.91 -17.27
CA GLN A 192 -12.66 16.65 -18.41
C GLN A 192 -11.14 16.48 -18.49
N PHE A 193 -10.45 16.55 -17.36
CA PHE A 193 -9.01 16.34 -17.30
C PHE A 193 -8.64 14.93 -17.79
N LEU A 194 -9.31 13.88 -17.31
CA LEU A 194 -9.08 12.50 -17.71
C LEU A 194 -9.29 12.29 -19.22
N HIS A 195 -10.34 12.91 -19.79
CA HIS A 195 -10.61 12.81 -21.22
C HIS A 195 -9.53 13.49 -22.08
N CYS A 196 -8.98 14.61 -21.61
CA CYS A 196 -7.88 15.30 -22.30
C CYS A 196 -6.54 14.57 -22.16
N GLU A 197 -6.24 14.06 -20.97
CA GLU A 197 -4.95 13.46 -20.63
C GLU A 197 -4.82 12.02 -21.15
N TYR A 198 -5.92 11.27 -21.21
CA TYR A 198 -5.98 9.88 -21.65
C TYR A 198 -6.95 9.70 -22.83
N PRO A 199 -6.58 10.14 -24.05
CA PRO A 199 -7.43 10.00 -25.23
C PRO A 199 -7.74 8.52 -25.51
N GLY A 200 -9.02 8.14 -25.51
CA GLY A 200 -9.47 6.76 -25.72
C GLY A 200 -9.81 5.97 -24.46
N LEU A 201 -9.62 6.55 -23.27
CA LEU A 201 -10.13 5.98 -22.03
C LEU A 201 -11.66 6.13 -21.98
N ASP A 202 -12.37 5.00 -21.93
CA ASP A 202 -13.77 4.98 -21.54
C ASP A 202 -13.86 4.98 -20.00
N ILE A 203 -14.18 6.15 -19.43
CA ILE A 203 -14.20 6.36 -17.99
C ILE A 203 -15.24 5.46 -17.33
N ASP A 204 -16.44 5.34 -17.90
CA ASP A 204 -17.52 4.58 -17.27
C ASP A 204 -17.24 3.08 -17.34
N ALA A 205 -16.69 2.59 -18.46
CA ALA A 205 -16.24 1.20 -18.54
C ALA A 205 -15.08 0.91 -17.57
N ALA A 206 -14.11 1.82 -17.44
CA ALA A 206 -12.98 1.66 -16.51
C ALA A 206 -13.43 1.68 -15.04
N LEU A 207 -14.38 2.55 -14.69
CA LEU A 207 -14.95 2.60 -13.35
C LEU A 207 -15.78 1.34 -13.05
N ALA A 208 -16.57 0.85 -14.01
CA ALA A 208 -17.32 -0.40 -13.85
C ALA A 208 -16.39 -1.60 -13.68
N ALA A 209 -15.29 -1.67 -14.44
CA ALA A 209 -14.29 -2.73 -14.27
C ALA A 209 -13.66 -2.69 -12.86
N ALA A 210 -13.29 -1.51 -12.37
CA ALA A 210 -12.73 -1.33 -11.03
C ALA A 210 -13.74 -1.60 -9.89
N GLU A 211 -15.04 -1.47 -10.15
CA GLU A 211 -16.11 -1.80 -9.19
C GLU A 211 -16.30 -3.31 -9.01
N HIS A 212 -15.94 -4.11 -10.02
CA HIS A 212 -16.02 -5.57 -10.00
C HIS A 212 -14.69 -6.25 -9.66
N GLN A 213 -13.60 -5.49 -9.54
CA GLN A 213 -12.30 -6.00 -9.16
C GLN A 213 -12.26 -6.08 -7.63
N VAL A 214 -12.56 -7.27 -7.10
CA VAL A 214 -12.38 -7.57 -5.68
C VAL A 214 -10.89 -7.39 -5.36
N ASP A 215 -10.57 -6.55 -4.37
CA ASP A 215 -9.19 -6.38 -3.88
C ASP A 215 -8.69 -7.75 -3.37
N PRO A 216 -7.70 -8.38 -4.03
CA PRO A 216 -7.21 -9.69 -3.61
C PRO A 216 -6.73 -9.69 -2.17
N TYR A 217 -6.17 -8.57 -1.70
CA TYR A 217 -5.66 -8.44 -0.34
C TYR A 217 -6.77 -8.39 0.70
N GLN A 218 -7.94 -7.84 0.35
CA GLN A 218 -9.11 -7.89 1.22
C GLN A 218 -9.63 -9.34 1.35
N LEU A 219 -9.60 -10.11 0.26
CA LEU A 219 -9.89 -11.53 0.32
C LEU A 219 -8.87 -12.27 1.20
N TYR A 220 -7.58 -12.04 1.00
CA TYR A 220 -6.51 -12.65 1.80
C TYR A 220 -6.69 -12.39 3.28
N GLU A 221 -6.94 -11.13 3.66
CA GLU A 221 -7.22 -10.75 5.04
C GLU A 221 -8.44 -11.52 5.60
N SER A 222 -9.53 -11.61 4.82
CA SER A 222 -10.73 -12.35 5.25
C SER A 222 -10.51 -13.86 5.44
N LEU A 223 -9.56 -14.44 4.71
CA LEU A 223 -9.18 -15.86 4.80
C LEU A 223 -8.16 -16.12 5.92
N LEU A 224 -7.28 -15.16 6.21
CA LEU A 224 -6.25 -15.25 7.25
C LEU A 224 -6.81 -15.01 8.65
N LEU A 225 -7.70 -14.03 8.84
CA LEU A 225 -8.26 -13.68 10.16
C LEU A 225 -8.85 -14.88 10.93
N PRO A 226 -9.63 -15.79 10.31
CA PRO A 226 -10.15 -16.97 11.00
C PRO A 226 -9.08 -17.92 11.58
N LEU A 227 -7.86 -17.92 11.01
CA LEU A 227 -6.78 -18.81 11.44
C LEU A 227 -6.31 -18.56 12.88
N GLU A 228 -6.53 -17.38 13.44
CA GLU A 228 -6.23 -17.05 14.85
C GLU A 228 -6.92 -18.02 15.82
N ASN A 229 -8.10 -18.51 15.42
CA ASN A 229 -8.93 -19.43 16.18
C ASN A 229 -8.62 -20.91 15.88
N VAL A 230 -7.75 -21.20 14.91
CA VAL A 230 -7.35 -22.56 14.53
C VAL A 230 -6.13 -22.97 15.33
N LYS A 231 -6.35 -23.64 16.48
CA LYS A 231 -5.26 -24.17 17.31
C LYS A 231 -4.63 -25.40 16.66
N GLN A 232 -3.31 -25.37 16.51
CA GLN A 232 -2.54 -26.45 15.90
C GLN A 232 -2.10 -27.48 16.95
N ASP A 233 -1.71 -28.68 16.50
CA ASP A 233 -1.20 -29.72 17.40
C ASP A 233 0.16 -29.30 17.98
N PRO A 234 0.28 -29.10 19.31
CA PRO A 234 1.51 -28.58 19.93
C PRO A 234 2.74 -29.46 19.72
N ARG A 235 2.59 -30.72 19.30
CA ARG A 235 3.71 -31.62 18.98
C ARG A 235 4.41 -31.25 17.68
N TYR A 236 3.67 -30.68 16.73
CA TYR A 236 4.17 -30.34 15.41
C TYR A 236 4.26 -28.83 15.19
N HIS A 237 3.42 -28.08 15.91
CA HIS A 237 3.26 -26.64 15.85
C HIS A 237 3.23 -26.06 17.29
N PRO A 238 4.39 -26.00 17.96
CA PRO A 238 4.48 -25.50 19.34
C PRO A 238 4.20 -23.99 19.45
N GLU A 239 4.18 -23.26 18.35
CA GLU A 239 3.97 -21.81 18.25
C GLU A 239 2.53 -21.37 18.57
N GLY A 240 1.53 -22.23 18.35
CA GLY A 240 0.15 -21.94 18.74
C GLY A 240 -0.88 -22.11 17.63
N ASP A 241 -1.45 -20.99 17.16
CA ASP A 241 -2.46 -20.99 16.09
C ASP A 241 -1.88 -20.85 14.69
N ALA A 242 -2.72 -21.12 13.70
CA ALA A 242 -2.34 -21.14 12.29
C ALA A 242 -2.08 -19.73 11.72
N LEU A 243 -2.68 -18.67 12.28
CA LEU A 243 -2.39 -17.30 11.84
C LEU A 243 -0.97 -16.91 12.23
N TYR A 244 -0.65 -17.08 13.51
CA TYR A 244 0.68 -16.79 14.03
C TYR A 244 1.78 -17.62 13.34
N HIS A 245 1.47 -18.88 13.01
CA HIS A 245 2.34 -19.69 12.19
C HIS A 245 2.56 -19.07 10.80
N SER A 246 1.49 -18.77 10.06
CA SER A 246 1.56 -18.20 8.71
C SER A 246 2.36 -16.89 8.66
N LEU A 247 2.23 -16.04 9.68
CA LEU A 247 2.98 -14.79 9.81
C LEU A 247 4.49 -15.02 10.03
N GLN A 248 4.88 -16.03 10.82
CA GLN A 248 6.30 -16.40 10.95
C GLN A 248 6.86 -16.97 9.64
N VAL A 249 6.08 -17.81 8.94
CA VAL A 249 6.50 -18.39 7.64
C VAL A 249 6.71 -17.27 6.62
N PHE A 250 5.80 -16.30 6.58
CA PHE A 250 5.93 -15.10 5.75
C PHE A 250 7.18 -14.28 6.11
N ASP A 251 7.45 -14.06 7.40
CA ASP A 251 8.64 -13.29 7.83
C ASP A 251 9.95 -13.97 7.41
N HIS A 252 10.04 -15.28 7.57
CA HIS A 252 11.18 -16.06 7.08
C HIS A 252 11.29 -16.04 5.56
N ALA A 253 10.17 -16.10 4.84
CA ALA A 253 10.17 -16.00 3.40
C ALA A 253 10.66 -14.62 2.92
N ARG A 254 10.34 -13.55 3.66
CA ARG A 254 10.79 -12.18 3.39
C ARG A 254 12.31 -12.02 3.53
N ASP A 255 12.92 -12.68 4.51
CA ASP A 255 14.37 -12.66 4.68
C ASP A 255 15.12 -13.28 3.48
N GLU A 256 14.54 -14.28 2.83
CA GLU A 256 15.15 -15.00 1.70
C GLU A 256 14.81 -14.34 0.35
N HIS A 257 13.55 -13.94 0.16
CA HIS A 257 13.00 -13.42 -1.10
C HIS A 257 12.09 -12.20 -0.88
N ALA A 258 12.65 -11.12 -0.32
CA ALA A 258 11.95 -9.88 -0.01
C ALA A 258 11.12 -9.24 -1.15
N TYR A 259 11.43 -9.51 -2.42
CA TYR A 259 10.77 -8.85 -3.56
C TYR A 259 9.96 -9.81 -4.43
N ASP A 260 9.81 -11.07 -4.02
CA ASP A 260 9.07 -12.08 -4.79
C ASP A 260 7.63 -12.17 -4.25
N GLU A 261 6.75 -11.31 -4.77
CA GLU A 261 5.35 -11.22 -4.33
C GLU A 261 4.64 -12.59 -4.39
N GLU A 262 4.79 -13.33 -5.50
CA GLU A 262 4.13 -14.63 -5.68
C GLU A 262 4.58 -15.67 -4.63
N PHE A 263 5.86 -15.67 -4.30
CA PHE A 263 6.44 -16.55 -3.28
C PHE A 263 6.00 -16.16 -1.87
N LEU A 264 6.00 -14.86 -1.56
CA LEU A 264 5.58 -14.34 -0.26
C LEU A 264 4.07 -14.54 -0.04
N ALA A 265 3.25 -14.36 -1.07
CA ALA A 265 1.83 -14.69 -1.04
C ALA A 265 1.62 -16.18 -0.77
N ALA A 266 2.38 -17.07 -1.42
CA ALA A 266 2.33 -18.51 -1.13
C ALA A 266 2.71 -18.81 0.32
N ALA A 267 3.75 -18.17 0.85
CA ALA A 267 4.19 -18.33 2.24
C ALA A 267 3.12 -17.91 3.25
N LEU A 268 2.47 -16.77 3.02
CA LEU A 268 1.41 -16.27 3.90
C LEU A 268 0.12 -17.11 3.81
N LEU A 269 -0.23 -17.58 2.61
CA LEU A 269 -1.56 -18.16 2.34
C LEU A 269 -1.61 -19.69 2.33
N HIS A 270 -0.48 -20.39 2.43
CA HIS A 270 -0.41 -21.85 2.24
C HIS A 270 -1.38 -22.66 3.12
N ASP A 271 -1.75 -22.11 4.28
CA ASP A 271 -2.53 -22.78 5.32
C ASP A 271 -3.95 -22.23 5.52
N VAL A 272 -4.41 -21.27 4.70
CA VAL A 272 -5.74 -20.62 4.88
C VAL A 272 -6.91 -21.62 4.87
N GLY A 273 -6.78 -22.72 4.13
CA GLY A 273 -7.81 -23.74 4.09
C GLY A 273 -8.02 -24.48 5.41
N LYS A 274 -7.11 -24.36 6.41
CA LYS A 274 -7.30 -24.96 7.74
C LYS A 274 -8.51 -24.39 8.48
N ALA A 275 -8.90 -23.15 8.20
CA ALA A 275 -10.14 -22.56 8.74
C ALA A 275 -11.40 -23.00 7.98
N ILE A 276 -11.26 -23.54 6.76
CA ILE A 276 -12.37 -23.91 5.87
C ILE A 276 -12.64 -25.41 6.00
N ASP A 277 -11.65 -26.24 5.66
CA ASP A 277 -11.69 -27.70 5.80
C ASP A 277 -10.33 -28.21 6.31
N PRO A 278 -10.21 -28.53 7.61
CA PRO A 278 -8.96 -29.08 8.16
C PRO A 278 -8.52 -30.42 7.54
N TYR A 279 -9.44 -31.20 6.95
CA TYR A 279 -9.12 -32.50 6.35
C TYR A 279 -8.53 -32.38 4.96
N ASP A 280 -8.91 -31.34 4.21
CA ASP A 280 -8.40 -31.01 2.88
C ASP A 280 -8.07 -29.51 2.76
N HIS A 281 -7.22 -29.02 3.67
CA HIS A 281 -6.89 -27.59 3.71
C HIS A 281 -6.22 -27.10 2.43
N VAL A 282 -5.46 -27.95 1.74
CA VAL A 282 -4.82 -27.58 0.47
C VAL A 282 -5.87 -27.33 -0.60
N GLY A 283 -6.79 -28.28 -0.80
CA GLY A 283 -7.88 -28.14 -1.77
C GLY A 283 -8.80 -26.96 -1.45
N ALA A 284 -9.24 -26.86 -0.18
CA ALA A 284 -10.12 -25.79 0.26
C ALA A 284 -9.47 -24.40 0.17
N GLY A 285 -8.17 -24.29 0.47
CA GLY A 285 -7.42 -23.05 0.33
C GLY A 285 -7.31 -22.61 -1.14
N LEU A 286 -6.96 -23.54 -2.05
CA LEU A 286 -6.87 -23.25 -3.48
C LEU A 286 -8.22 -22.88 -4.09
N GLU A 287 -9.31 -23.55 -3.69
CA GLU A 287 -10.66 -23.20 -4.15
C GLU A 287 -11.06 -21.79 -3.69
N ALA A 288 -10.73 -21.40 -2.45
CA ALA A 288 -11.03 -20.08 -1.92
C ALA A 288 -10.19 -18.96 -2.57
N LEU A 289 -8.98 -19.28 -3.04
CA LEU A 289 -8.05 -18.34 -3.67
C LEU A 289 -8.17 -18.32 -5.21
N ASP A 290 -9.04 -19.14 -5.80
CA ASP A 290 -9.16 -19.26 -7.25
C ASP A 290 -9.51 -17.92 -7.92
N GLY A 291 -8.72 -17.55 -8.94
CA GLY A 291 -8.84 -16.26 -9.62
C GLY A 291 -8.22 -15.06 -8.89
N PHE A 292 -7.62 -15.25 -7.71
CA PHE A 292 -6.98 -14.20 -6.93
C PHE A 292 -5.47 -14.36 -6.78
N ILE A 293 -4.95 -15.56 -7.01
CA ILE A 293 -3.51 -15.88 -6.98
C ILE A 293 -3.01 -16.27 -8.37
N THR A 294 -1.70 -16.13 -8.61
CA THR A 294 -1.07 -16.57 -9.86
C THR A 294 -0.96 -18.10 -9.94
N GLU A 295 -0.70 -18.63 -11.15
CA GLU A 295 -0.44 -20.06 -11.34
C GLU A 295 0.76 -20.56 -10.50
N ARG A 296 1.79 -19.73 -10.33
CA ARG A 296 2.97 -20.07 -9.54
C ARG A 296 2.65 -20.13 -8.05
N THR A 297 1.95 -19.12 -7.51
CA THR A 297 1.49 -19.12 -6.11
C THR A 297 0.61 -20.32 -5.83
N ALA A 298 -0.37 -20.61 -6.71
CA ALA A 298 -1.23 -21.78 -6.61
C ALA A 298 -0.42 -23.08 -6.61
N TRP A 299 0.58 -23.21 -7.49
CA TRP A 299 1.42 -24.39 -7.57
C TRP A 299 2.24 -24.61 -6.30
N LEU A 300 2.79 -23.55 -5.72
CA LEU A 300 3.54 -23.62 -4.46
C LEU A 300 2.64 -24.09 -3.31
N ILE A 301 1.44 -23.51 -3.18
CA ILE A 301 0.45 -23.91 -2.17
C ILE A 301 -0.01 -25.35 -2.40
N GLU A 302 -0.29 -25.77 -3.64
CA GLU A 302 -0.71 -27.14 -3.94
C GLU A 302 0.34 -28.18 -3.48
N HIS A 303 1.62 -27.85 -3.63
CA HIS A 303 2.71 -28.81 -3.44
C HIS A 303 3.43 -28.69 -2.09
N HIS A 304 3.13 -27.68 -1.25
CA HIS A 304 3.89 -27.40 -0.03
C HIS A 304 3.99 -28.61 0.92
N MET A 305 2.91 -29.41 1.07
CA MET A 305 2.91 -30.61 1.88
C MET A 305 3.85 -31.72 1.38
N LEU A 306 4.25 -31.69 0.10
CA LEU A 306 5.22 -32.63 -0.45
C LEU A 306 6.65 -32.34 0.03
N CYS A 307 6.96 -31.11 0.45
CA CYS A 307 8.25 -30.78 1.05
C CYS A 307 8.49 -31.55 2.35
N HIS A 308 7.47 -31.70 3.19
CA HIS A 308 7.57 -32.53 4.38
C HIS A 308 7.92 -33.97 4.03
N LYS A 309 7.21 -34.56 3.06
CA LYS A 309 7.49 -35.92 2.59
C LYS A 309 8.88 -36.06 1.96
N LEU A 310 9.37 -35.00 1.30
CA LEU A 310 10.70 -34.97 0.70
C LEU A 310 11.78 -35.02 1.78
N VAL A 311 11.65 -34.18 2.82
CA VAL A 311 12.64 -34.11 3.91
C VAL A 311 12.56 -35.34 4.81
N ASP A 312 11.35 -35.85 5.07
CA ASP A 312 11.15 -37.06 5.86
C ASP A 312 11.55 -38.33 5.10
N GLY A 313 11.96 -38.20 3.82
CA GLY A 313 12.41 -39.29 2.97
C GLY A 313 11.29 -40.27 2.56
N THR A 314 10.03 -39.90 2.77
CA THR A 314 8.85 -40.73 2.51
C THR A 314 8.27 -40.50 1.11
N LEU A 315 8.75 -39.50 0.37
CA LEU A 315 8.29 -39.21 -0.97
C LEU A 315 8.79 -40.25 -2.00
N GLY A 316 7.84 -40.89 -2.70
CA GLY A 316 8.15 -41.90 -3.72
C GLY A 316 9.00 -41.36 -4.87
N ALA A 317 9.88 -42.21 -5.43
CA ALA A 317 10.88 -41.83 -6.43
C ALA A 317 10.30 -41.13 -7.68
N ARG A 318 9.11 -41.53 -8.14
CA ARG A 318 8.43 -40.90 -9.29
C ARG A 318 7.94 -39.49 -8.97
N ALA A 319 7.33 -39.29 -7.79
CA ALA A 319 6.88 -37.97 -7.34
C ALA A 319 8.07 -37.04 -7.12
N LYS A 320 9.13 -37.55 -6.49
CA LYS A 320 10.39 -36.82 -6.30
C LYS A 320 11.03 -36.37 -7.62
N ARG A 321 11.01 -37.22 -8.65
CA ARG A 321 11.50 -36.84 -9.99
C ARG A 321 10.65 -35.72 -10.60
N ARG A 322 9.33 -35.88 -10.60
CA ARG A 322 8.42 -34.85 -11.14
C ARG A 322 8.58 -33.49 -10.45
N LEU A 323 8.71 -33.48 -9.11
CA LEU A 323 8.96 -32.24 -8.38
C LEU A 323 10.25 -31.58 -8.82
N ARG A 324 11.34 -32.35 -8.95
CA ARG A 324 12.66 -31.83 -9.37
C ARG A 324 12.72 -31.32 -10.80
N ASP A 325 11.81 -31.80 -11.66
CA ASP A 325 11.72 -31.36 -13.04
C ASP A 325 10.90 -30.06 -13.19
N SER A 326 10.21 -29.62 -12.13
CA SER A 326 9.49 -28.33 -12.09
C SER A 326 10.46 -27.15 -11.99
N GLU A 327 10.15 -26.05 -12.66
CA GLU A 327 10.93 -24.81 -12.58
C GLU A 327 10.84 -24.16 -11.19
N HIS A 328 9.72 -24.35 -10.48
CA HIS A 328 9.48 -23.84 -9.13
C HIS A 328 10.00 -24.76 -8.02
N TYR A 329 10.79 -25.79 -8.35
CA TYR A 329 11.28 -26.77 -7.36
C TYR A 329 12.09 -26.10 -6.24
N HIS A 330 12.93 -25.13 -6.57
CA HIS A 330 13.79 -24.49 -5.57
C HIS A 330 12.95 -23.67 -4.58
N ASP A 331 12.03 -22.87 -5.10
CA ASP A 331 11.09 -22.06 -4.32
C ASP A 331 10.23 -22.95 -3.43
N LEU A 332 9.74 -24.08 -3.95
CA LEU A 332 8.96 -25.03 -3.13
C LEU A 332 9.78 -25.60 -1.97
N VAL A 333 11.05 -25.97 -2.21
CA VAL A 333 11.94 -26.44 -1.14
C VAL A 333 12.16 -25.35 -0.11
N LEU A 334 12.43 -24.12 -0.54
CA LEU A 334 12.62 -22.96 0.32
C LEU A 334 11.36 -22.66 1.15
N LEU A 335 10.17 -22.68 0.53
CA LEU A 335 8.89 -22.55 1.22
C LEU A 335 8.75 -23.60 2.34
N GLY A 336 9.15 -24.85 2.07
CA GLY A 336 9.16 -25.90 3.08
C GLY A 336 10.19 -25.71 4.20
N GLU A 337 11.28 -24.96 3.95
CA GLU A 337 12.26 -24.56 4.96
C GLU A 337 11.70 -23.43 5.82
N CYS A 338 11.11 -22.39 5.22
CA CYS A 338 10.41 -21.30 5.90
C CYS A 338 9.26 -21.83 6.76
N ASP A 339 8.45 -22.77 6.24
CA ASP A 339 7.35 -23.41 6.97
C ASP A 339 7.85 -24.10 8.26
N ARG A 340 8.97 -24.78 8.19
CA ARG A 340 9.57 -25.42 9.38
C ARG A 340 10.19 -24.41 10.32
N ALA A 341 10.77 -23.34 9.79
CA ALA A 341 11.37 -22.26 10.56
C ALA A 341 10.30 -21.48 11.35
N GLY A 342 9.10 -21.31 10.81
CA GLY A 342 7.96 -20.62 11.42
C GLY A 342 7.24 -21.38 12.54
N ARG A 343 7.92 -22.37 13.15
CA ARG A 343 7.40 -23.19 14.26
C ARG A 343 8.06 -22.81 15.59
N GLN A 344 8.23 -21.50 15.81
CA GLN A 344 8.96 -20.97 16.96
C GLN A 344 8.03 -20.31 17.98
N PRO A 345 7.96 -20.85 19.22
CA PRO A 345 7.19 -20.22 20.29
C PRO A 345 7.79 -18.86 20.68
N GLY A 346 6.98 -17.80 20.65
CA GLY A 346 7.37 -16.47 21.11
C GLY A 346 8.39 -15.74 20.22
N ALA A 347 8.54 -16.16 18.95
CA ALA A 347 9.24 -15.39 17.94
C ALA A 347 8.56 -14.02 17.71
N GLU A 348 9.33 -13.02 17.28
CA GLU A 348 8.75 -11.81 16.72
C GLU A 348 8.21 -12.15 15.32
N ALA A 349 7.01 -11.68 15.00
CA ALA A 349 6.38 -11.84 13.70
C ALA A 349 5.63 -10.53 13.37
N PRO A 350 5.48 -10.19 12.09
CA PRO A 350 4.69 -9.02 11.69
C PRO A 350 3.23 -9.18 12.09
N GLU A 351 2.55 -8.06 12.28
CA GLU A 351 1.09 -8.05 12.37
C GLU A 351 0.48 -8.35 10.98
N LEU A 352 -0.79 -8.80 10.96
CA LEU A 352 -1.45 -9.18 9.70
C LEU A 352 -1.56 -8.01 8.72
N ASP A 353 -1.88 -6.82 9.21
CA ASP A 353 -1.96 -5.61 8.40
C ASP A 353 -0.59 -5.22 7.82
N GLU A 354 0.50 -5.36 8.58
CA GLU A 354 1.86 -5.15 8.08
C GLU A 354 2.25 -6.13 6.96
N ALA A 355 1.88 -7.41 7.09
CA ALA A 355 2.15 -8.42 6.06
C ALA A 355 1.36 -8.17 4.77
N ILE A 356 0.08 -7.81 4.90
CA ILE A 356 -0.79 -7.49 3.76
C ILE A 356 -0.33 -6.20 3.06
N ASP A 357 -0.04 -5.16 3.83
CA ASP A 357 0.44 -3.89 3.28
C ASP A 357 1.79 -4.09 2.55
N TYR A 358 2.67 -4.99 3.04
CA TYR A 358 3.92 -5.34 2.35
C TYR A 358 3.69 -5.98 0.98
N LEU A 359 2.79 -6.96 0.86
CA LEU A 359 2.47 -7.58 -0.43
C LEU A 359 1.86 -6.57 -1.41
N ARG A 360 0.95 -5.71 -0.92
CA ARG A 360 0.34 -4.65 -1.71
C ARG A 360 1.37 -3.65 -2.23
N GLU A 361 2.37 -3.30 -1.41
CA GLU A 361 3.48 -2.46 -1.84
C GLU A 361 4.29 -3.13 -2.97
N LEU A 362 4.58 -4.43 -2.87
CA LEU A 362 5.31 -5.16 -3.93
C LEU A 362 4.57 -5.21 -5.27
N GLU A 363 3.26 -5.49 -5.26
CA GLU A 363 2.45 -5.44 -6.49
C GLU A 363 2.46 -4.02 -7.08
N SER A 364 2.31 -2.98 -6.26
CA SER A 364 2.40 -1.60 -6.75
C SER A 364 3.78 -1.22 -7.31
N MET A 365 4.86 -1.88 -6.86
CA MET A 365 6.23 -1.59 -7.28
C MET A 365 6.64 -2.36 -8.55
N PHE A 366 6.18 -3.61 -8.70
CA PHE A 366 6.70 -4.56 -9.69
C PHE A 366 5.62 -5.22 -10.57
N GLY A 367 4.34 -5.01 -10.28
CA GLY A 367 3.18 -5.54 -11.02
C GLY A 367 2.80 -4.79 -12.28
#